data_AF-A0AAW9BBP3-F1
#
_entry.id   AF-A0AAW9BBP3-F1
#
_cell.length_a   1.000
_cell.length_b   1.000
_cell.length_c   1.000
_cell.angle_alpha   90.00
_cell.angle_beta   90.00
_cell.angle_gamma   90.00
#
_symmetry.space_group_name_H-M   'P 1'
#
loop_
_entity.id
_entity.type
_entity.pdbx_description
1 polymer ?
#
loop_
_entity_poly.entity_id
_entity_poly.type
_entity_poly.pdbx_seq_one_letter_code
_entity_poly.pdbx_strand_id
1 'polypeptide(L)'
;FNFYFERQYPGELNKELRERLLVHTKNLLENDEKGFSMDATAISAAREVLTQMSLPERAYQRMKMQFAKSHVPSFRLTDVLGPKGLEQFERASGKPLSQGISGFYTYNGFHSIFQIQINRTVKGLMEENWVYGDDLKAHEIDHDSAIQGVQARYYQDYVNEWKTLIE
;
A
#
# COMPACT_ATOMS: atom_id res chain seq x y z
N PHE A 1 12.46 -25.55 4.94
CA PHE A 1 13.32 -25.85 6.10
C PHE A 1 14.70 -26.41 5.73
N ASN A 2 14.86 -27.30 4.74
CA ASN A 2 16.18 -27.84 4.38
C ASN A 2 17.24 -26.77 4.07
N PHE A 3 16.94 -25.85 3.14
CA PHE A 3 17.84 -24.73 2.80
C PHE A 3 18.24 -23.86 4.00
N TYR A 4 17.36 -23.71 4.99
CA TYR A 4 17.67 -22.97 6.21
C TYR A 4 18.69 -23.74 7.08
N PHE A 5 18.51 -25.04 7.26
CA PHE A 5 19.44 -25.87 8.02
C PHE A 5 20.79 -26.04 7.32
N GLU A 6 20.83 -26.14 5.99
CA GLU A 6 22.08 -26.15 5.22
C GLU A 6 22.88 -24.86 5.39
N ARG A 7 22.19 -23.71 5.40
CA ARG A 7 22.81 -22.42 5.64
C ARG A 7 23.32 -22.25 7.07
N GLN A 8 22.58 -22.74 8.06
CA GLN A 8 22.90 -22.56 9.49
C GLN A 8 23.91 -23.58 10.02
N TYR A 9 23.89 -24.81 9.50
CA TYR A 9 24.75 -25.92 9.92
C TYR A 9 25.45 -26.54 8.69
N PRO A 10 26.41 -25.83 8.06
CA PRO A 10 27.04 -26.28 6.82
C PRO A 10 28.03 -27.42 7.06
N GLY A 11 28.41 -28.10 5.97
CA GLY A 11 29.44 -29.15 5.95
C GLY A 11 28.92 -30.57 6.23
N GLU A 12 29.74 -31.56 5.88
CA GLU A 12 29.41 -32.99 5.96
C GLU A 12 29.22 -33.49 7.40
N LEU A 13 30.00 -32.96 8.35
CA LEU A 13 29.90 -33.32 9.76
C LEU A 13 28.52 -33.01 10.38
N ASN A 14 27.80 -32.05 9.81
CA ASN A 14 26.46 -31.65 10.27
C ASN A 14 25.33 -32.35 9.50
N LYS A 15 25.63 -33.23 8.54
CA LYS A 15 24.62 -33.87 7.69
C LYS A 15 23.57 -34.63 8.49
N GLU A 16 24.02 -35.47 9.42
CA GLU A 16 23.13 -36.27 10.28
C GLU A 16 22.27 -35.39 11.19
N LEU A 17 22.84 -34.28 11.70
CA LEU A 17 22.10 -33.29 12.48
C LEU A 17 20.99 -32.63 11.65
N ARG A 18 21.29 -32.23 10.40
CA ARG A 18 20.30 -31.64 9.49
C ARG A 18 19.18 -32.62 9.16
N GLU A 19 19.50 -33.89 8.90
CA GLU A 19 18.52 -34.95 8.65
C GLU A 19 17.60 -35.15 9.86
N ARG A 20 18.15 -35.21 11.07
CA ARG A 20 17.35 -35.31 12.30
C ARG A 20 16.46 -34.09 12.53
N LEU A 21 16.97 -32.87 12.31
CA LEU A 21 16.18 -31.65 12.42
C LEU A 21 15.04 -31.61 11.40
N LEU A 22 15.28 -32.08 10.18
CA LEU A 22 14.23 -32.22 9.16
C LEU A 22 13.15 -33.20 9.59
N VAL A 23 13.53 -34.38 10.08
CA VAL A 23 12.57 -35.38 10.60
C VAL A 23 11.76 -34.81 11.75
N HIS A 24 12.42 -34.14 12.71
CA HIS A 24 11.70 -33.54 13.84
C HIS A 24 10.76 -32.42 13.40
N THR A 25 11.18 -31.57 12.46
CA THR A 25 10.34 -30.50 11.90
C THR A 25 9.16 -31.08 11.14
N LYS A 26 9.38 -32.14 10.35
CA LYS A 26 8.31 -32.85 9.66
C LYS A 26 7.30 -33.42 10.67
N ASN A 27 7.78 -34.13 11.68
CA ASN A 27 6.91 -34.67 12.73
C ASN A 27 6.17 -33.57 13.49
N LEU A 28 6.78 -32.40 13.72
CA LEU A 28 6.12 -31.26 14.35
C LEU A 28 5.01 -30.67 13.47
N LEU A 29 5.22 -30.60 12.15
CA LEU A 29 4.23 -30.10 11.20
C LEU A 29 3.10 -31.11 10.94
N GLU A 30 3.41 -32.40 11.00
CA GLU A 30 2.42 -33.48 10.84
C GLU A 30 1.60 -33.71 12.12
N ASN A 31 2.18 -33.45 13.30
CA ASN A 31 1.45 -33.43 14.57
C ASN A 31 0.91 -32.00 14.81
N ASP A 32 -0.23 -31.71 14.20
CA ASP A 32 -0.99 -30.43 14.33
C ASP A 32 -1.44 -30.12 15.77
N GLU A 33 -1.18 -31.02 16.73
CA GLU A 33 -1.67 -30.96 18.11
C GLU A 33 -0.94 -29.93 19.01
N LYS A 34 0.07 -29.20 18.51
CA LYS A 34 0.73 -28.12 19.27
C LYS A 34 0.27 -26.72 18.86
N GLY A 35 -0.89 -26.33 19.38
CA GLY A 35 -1.01 -25.10 20.18
C GLY A 35 -1.20 -23.75 19.48
N PHE A 36 -1.34 -23.71 18.16
CA PHE A 36 -1.84 -22.51 17.48
C PHE A 36 -3.32 -22.68 17.17
N SER A 37 -4.18 -22.54 18.18
CA SER A 37 -5.59 -22.29 17.91
C SER A 37 -5.70 -20.92 17.26
N MET A 38 -5.99 -20.89 15.96
CA MET A 38 -6.37 -19.65 15.30
C MET A 38 -7.63 -19.12 15.98
N ASP A 39 -7.57 -17.90 16.51
CA ASP A 39 -8.76 -17.23 17.03
C ASP A 39 -9.62 -16.81 15.84
N ALA A 40 -10.59 -17.67 15.49
CA ALA A 40 -11.50 -17.44 14.39
C ALA A 40 -12.29 -16.12 14.54
N THR A 41 -12.56 -15.69 15.78
CA THR A 41 -13.25 -14.43 16.06
C THR A 41 -12.35 -13.25 15.73
N ALA A 42 -11.09 -13.29 16.17
CA ALA A 42 -10.11 -12.26 15.83
C ALA A 42 -9.84 -12.19 14.31
N ILE A 43 -9.77 -13.34 13.63
CA ILE A 43 -9.61 -13.40 12.17
C ILE A 43 -10.83 -12.80 11.47
N SER A 44 -12.04 -13.17 11.89
CA SER A 44 -13.29 -12.64 11.32
C SER A 44 -13.40 -11.13 11.51
N ALA A 45 -13.14 -10.63 12.72
CA ALA A 45 -13.15 -9.19 13.02
C ALA A 45 -12.09 -8.42 12.20
N ALA A 46 -10.88 -8.97 12.06
CA ALA A 46 -9.85 -8.36 11.24
C ALA A 46 -10.25 -8.34 9.75
N ARG A 47 -10.84 -9.43 9.25
CA ARG A 47 -11.35 -9.50 7.87
C ARG A 47 -12.47 -8.50 7.64
N GLU A 48 -13.41 -8.36 8.58
CA GLU A 48 -14.49 -7.37 8.48
C GLU A 48 -13.95 -5.95 8.30
N VAL A 49 -12.91 -5.57 9.05
CA VAL A 49 -12.24 -4.26 8.86
C VAL A 49 -11.56 -4.17 7.49
N LEU A 50 -10.86 -5.22 7.07
CA LEU A 50 -10.13 -5.27 5.80
C LEU A 50 -11.04 -5.25 4.56
N THR A 51 -12.29 -5.71 4.68
CA THR A 51 -13.28 -5.78 3.59
C THR A 51 -14.14 -4.52 3.47
N GLN A 52 -14.07 -3.57 4.41
CA GLN A 52 -14.81 -2.30 4.34
C GLN A 52 -14.44 -1.43 3.12
N MET A 53 -13.21 -1.58 2.60
CA MET A 53 -12.72 -0.81 1.46
C MET A 53 -12.68 -1.67 0.20
N SER A 54 -13.15 -1.10 -0.91
CA SER A 54 -13.02 -1.71 -2.24
C SER A 54 -11.54 -1.85 -2.63
N LEU A 55 -11.23 -2.80 -3.54
CA LEU A 55 -9.87 -2.98 -4.05
C LEU A 55 -9.27 -1.68 -4.60
N PRO A 56 -9.98 -0.87 -5.42
CA PRO A 56 -9.48 0.43 -5.87
C PRO A 56 -9.19 1.41 -4.72
N GLU A 57 -10.05 1.47 -3.71
CA GLU A 57 -9.82 2.37 -2.57
C GLU A 57 -8.59 1.93 -1.76
N ARG A 58 -8.43 0.62 -1.51
CA ARG A 58 -7.24 0.09 -0.83
C ARG A 58 -5.96 0.38 -1.61
N ALA A 59 -5.97 0.18 -2.93
CA ALA A 59 -4.84 0.50 -3.79
C ALA A 59 -4.49 1.99 -3.72
N TYR A 60 -5.50 2.86 -3.81
CA TYR A 60 -5.32 4.30 -3.67
C TYR A 60 -4.71 4.71 -2.32
N GLN A 61 -5.23 4.19 -1.20
CA GLN A 61 -4.69 4.47 0.13
C GLN A 61 -3.25 3.95 0.28
N ARG A 62 -2.96 2.75 -0.21
CA ARG A 62 -1.59 2.18 -0.20
C ARG A 62 -0.62 3.06 -1.00
N MET A 63 -1.05 3.58 -2.15
CA MET A 63 -0.25 4.53 -2.94
C MET A 63 0.02 5.84 -2.19
N LYS A 64 -0.99 6.41 -1.50
CA LYS A 64 -0.80 7.60 -0.65
C LYS A 64 0.21 7.36 0.47
N MET A 65 0.11 6.22 1.16
CA MET A 65 1.06 5.85 2.22
C MET A 65 2.49 5.66 1.69
N GLN A 66 2.65 5.03 0.52
CA GLN A 66 3.96 4.89 -0.13
C GLN A 66 4.51 6.24 -0.56
N PHE A 67 3.66 7.12 -1.11
CA PHE A 67 4.06 8.46 -1.50
C PHE A 67 4.54 9.32 -0.32
N ALA A 68 3.99 9.13 0.88
CA ALA A 68 4.45 9.83 2.08
C ALA A 68 5.93 9.57 2.41
N LYS A 69 6.53 8.50 1.86
CA LYS A 69 7.96 8.18 1.97
C LYS A 69 8.79 8.69 0.78
N SER A 70 8.16 9.33 -0.20
CA SER A 70 8.82 9.88 -1.38
C SER A 70 9.42 11.25 -1.10
N HIS A 71 10.37 11.67 -1.93
CA HIS A 71 11.04 12.97 -1.84
C HIS A 71 10.41 14.03 -2.75
N VAL A 72 9.22 13.77 -3.31
CA VAL A 72 8.56 14.71 -4.20
C VAL A 72 8.04 15.88 -3.37
N PRO A 73 8.52 17.12 -3.61
CA PRO A 73 8.13 18.26 -2.81
C PRO A 73 6.65 18.60 -2.99
N SER A 74 6.04 19.14 -1.93
CA SER A 74 4.71 19.76 -2.03
C SER A 74 4.77 21.01 -2.92
N PHE A 75 3.68 21.29 -3.62
CA PHE A 75 3.52 22.53 -4.36
C PHE A 75 3.02 23.64 -3.43
N ARG A 76 3.74 24.76 -3.33
CA ARG A 76 3.31 25.92 -2.54
C ARG A 76 3.31 27.18 -3.40
N LEU A 77 2.34 28.06 -3.14
CA LEU A 77 2.27 29.35 -3.84
C LEU A 77 3.50 30.23 -3.53
N THR A 78 4.07 30.09 -2.34
CA THR A 78 5.32 30.76 -1.94
C THR A 78 6.51 30.44 -2.82
N ASP A 79 6.52 29.26 -3.43
CA ASP A 79 7.66 28.78 -4.22
C ASP A 79 7.59 29.29 -5.67
N VAL A 80 6.42 29.82 -6.09
CA VAL A 80 6.16 30.22 -7.49
C VAL A 80 5.82 31.70 -7.66
N LEU A 81 5.23 32.37 -6.66
CA LEU A 81 4.78 33.77 -6.78
C LEU A 81 5.89 34.82 -6.61
N GLY A 82 7.03 34.42 -6.03
CA GLY A 82 8.13 35.34 -5.70
C GLY A 82 7.75 36.40 -4.65
N PRO A 83 8.71 37.23 -4.19
CA PRO A 83 8.48 38.15 -3.06
C PRO A 83 7.36 39.16 -3.28
N LYS A 84 7.26 39.74 -4.49
CA LYS A 84 6.21 40.72 -4.82
C LYS A 84 4.82 40.11 -4.96
N GLY A 85 4.73 38.86 -5.44
CA GLY A 85 3.45 38.18 -5.58
C GLY A 85 2.84 37.85 -4.22
N LEU A 86 3.67 37.54 -3.22
CA LEU A 86 3.20 37.26 -1.85
C LEU A 86 2.49 38.43 -1.18
N GLU A 87 2.80 39.66 -1.57
CA GLU A 87 2.13 40.87 -1.03
C GLU A 87 0.82 41.20 -1.77
N GLN A 88 0.65 40.70 -3.00
CA GLN A 88 -0.46 41.06 -3.88
C GLN A 88 -1.57 40.02 -3.93
N PHE A 89 -1.30 38.77 -3.54
CA PHE A 89 -2.25 37.68 -3.59
C PHE A 89 -2.67 37.24 -2.20
N GLU A 90 -3.96 36.93 -2.06
CA GLU A 90 -4.53 36.22 -0.93
C GLU A 90 -5.39 35.06 -1.44
N ARG A 91 -5.62 34.05 -0.59
CA ARG A 91 -6.50 32.93 -0.94
C ARG A 91 -7.93 33.29 -0.62
N ALA A 92 -8.85 32.99 -1.53
CA ALA A 92 -10.28 33.16 -1.31
C ALA A 92 -10.78 32.37 -0.07
N SER A 93 -10.23 31.18 0.16
CA SER A 93 -10.47 30.37 1.36
C SER A 93 -9.87 30.93 2.67
N GLY A 94 -9.09 32.02 2.62
CA GLY A 94 -8.43 32.62 3.80
C GLY A 94 -7.27 31.81 4.39
N LYS A 95 -6.92 30.66 3.78
CA LYS A 95 -5.79 29.82 4.20
C LYS A 95 -4.44 30.49 3.88
N PRO A 96 -3.36 30.16 4.60
CA PRO A 96 -2.03 30.69 4.29
C PRO A 96 -1.53 30.28 2.89
N LEU A 97 -0.79 31.16 2.23
CA LEU A 97 -0.10 30.87 0.95
C LEU A 97 0.98 29.79 1.08
N SER A 98 1.50 29.59 2.30
CA SER A 98 2.46 28.54 2.63
C SER A 98 1.82 27.15 2.73
N GLN A 99 0.50 27.07 2.89
CA GLN A 99 -0.21 25.79 2.88
C GLN A 99 -0.37 25.30 1.44
N GLY A 100 0.52 24.39 1.06
CA GLY A 100 0.59 23.81 -0.27
C GLY A 100 -0.30 22.59 -0.52
N ILE A 101 -0.26 22.12 -1.75
CA ILE A 101 -0.82 20.84 -2.21
C ILE A 101 0.26 19.76 -2.07
N SER A 102 -0.11 18.56 -1.61
CA SER A 102 0.80 17.41 -1.58
C SER A 102 1.41 17.16 -2.95
N GLY A 103 2.71 16.85 -3.00
CA GLY A 103 3.40 16.53 -4.25
C GLY A 103 2.72 15.41 -5.05
N PHE A 104 1.96 14.56 -4.36
CA PHE A 104 1.17 13.46 -4.95
C PHE A 104 0.18 13.95 -5.99
N TYR A 105 -0.39 15.14 -5.80
CA TYR A 105 -1.39 15.76 -6.67
C TYR A 105 -0.79 16.84 -7.58
N THR A 106 0.50 16.72 -7.92
CA THR A 106 1.19 17.62 -8.85
C THR A 106 1.53 16.90 -10.14
N TYR A 107 1.84 17.66 -11.20
CA TYR A 107 2.31 17.09 -12.46
C TYR A 107 3.49 16.13 -12.26
N ASN A 108 4.47 16.52 -11.45
CA ASN A 108 5.63 15.68 -11.17
C ASN A 108 5.22 14.42 -10.41
N GLY A 109 4.43 14.52 -9.33
CA GLY A 109 3.98 13.34 -8.58
C GLY A 109 3.15 12.36 -9.41
N PHE A 110 2.33 12.88 -10.32
CA PHE A 110 1.55 12.06 -11.24
C PHE A 110 2.44 11.22 -12.16
N HIS A 111 3.37 11.86 -12.88
CA HIS A 111 4.20 11.19 -13.88
C HIS A 111 5.35 10.37 -13.27
N SER A 112 5.93 10.82 -12.15
CA SER A 112 7.10 10.16 -11.55
C SER A 112 6.75 9.04 -10.57
N ILE A 113 5.58 9.09 -9.93
CA ILE A 113 5.19 8.10 -8.91
C ILE A 113 3.87 7.42 -9.27
N PHE A 114 2.78 8.18 -9.38
CA PHE A 114 1.45 7.60 -9.49
C PHE A 114 1.31 6.67 -10.70
N GLN A 115 1.66 7.14 -11.90
CA GLN A 115 1.57 6.34 -13.13
C GLN A 115 2.45 5.09 -13.10
N ILE A 116 3.60 5.15 -12.43
CA ILE A 116 4.54 4.03 -12.35
C ILE A 116 4.07 2.98 -11.33
N GLN A 117 3.51 3.43 -10.20
CA GLN A 117 3.17 2.54 -9.08
C GLN A 117 1.77 1.92 -9.15
N ILE A 118 0.84 2.51 -9.92
CA ILE A 118 -0.56 2.06 -9.95
C ILE A 118 -0.70 0.58 -10.32
N ASN A 119 -0.10 0.15 -11.42
CA ASN A 119 -0.17 -1.24 -11.87
C ASN A 119 0.45 -2.20 -10.85
N ARG A 120 1.65 -1.87 -10.35
CA ARG A 120 2.35 -2.67 -9.34
C ARG A 120 1.53 -2.81 -8.06
N THR A 121 0.89 -1.73 -7.62
CA THR A 121 0.11 -1.71 -6.37
C THR A 121 -1.17 -2.53 -6.51
N VAL A 122 -1.89 -2.36 -7.62
CA VAL A 122 -3.11 -3.14 -7.91
C VAL A 122 -2.76 -4.62 -8.00
N LYS A 123 -1.76 -4.98 -8.80
CA LYS A 123 -1.30 -6.36 -8.96
C LYS A 123 -0.92 -7.00 -7.62
N GLY A 124 -0.11 -6.32 -6.80
CA GLY A 124 0.29 -6.85 -5.49
C GLY A 124 -0.90 -7.07 -4.56
N LEU A 125 -1.90 -6.18 -4.57
CA LEU A 125 -3.12 -6.37 -3.78
C LEU A 125 -4.01 -7.51 -4.28
N MET A 126 -4.04 -7.76 -5.59
CA MET A 126 -4.74 -8.91 -6.16
C MET A 126 -4.05 -10.23 -5.80
N GLU A 127 -2.72 -10.25 -5.76
CA GLU A 127 -1.93 -11.41 -5.28
C GLU A 127 -2.13 -11.67 -3.78
N GLU A 128 -2.40 -10.63 -2.98
CA GLU A 128 -2.73 -10.71 -1.56
C GLU A 128 -4.20 -11.06 -1.28
N ASN A 129 -5.01 -11.38 -2.30
CA ASN A 129 -6.45 -11.60 -2.14
C ASN A 129 -6.80 -12.79 -1.23
N TRP A 130 -5.89 -13.76 -1.10
CA TRP A 130 -6.06 -14.92 -0.21
C TRP A 130 -6.27 -14.54 1.27
N VAL A 131 -5.82 -13.36 1.70
CA VAL A 131 -5.90 -12.90 3.11
C VAL A 131 -7.34 -12.66 3.55
N TYR A 132 -8.20 -12.23 2.63
CA TYR A 132 -9.56 -11.79 2.94
C TYR A 132 -10.58 -12.93 3.07
N GLY A 133 -10.20 -14.17 2.72
CA GLY A 133 -11.09 -15.32 2.70
C GLY A 133 -12.11 -15.29 1.56
N ASP A 134 -13.03 -16.26 1.56
CA ASP A 134 -13.98 -16.49 0.46
C ASP A 134 -15.11 -15.45 0.38
N ASP A 135 -15.26 -14.60 1.41
CA ASP A 135 -16.33 -13.59 1.50
C ASP A 135 -16.13 -12.40 0.55
N LEU A 136 -14.91 -12.17 0.08
CA LEU A 136 -14.69 -11.17 -0.94
C LEU A 136 -14.96 -11.75 -2.33
N LYS A 137 -16.07 -11.29 -2.92
CA LYS A 137 -16.23 -11.14 -4.38
C LYS A 137 -15.15 -10.28 -5.05
N ALA A 138 -14.03 -9.98 -4.38
CA ALA A 138 -12.83 -9.39 -4.98
C ALA A 138 -12.23 -10.27 -6.08
N HIS A 139 -12.63 -11.54 -6.19
CA HIS A 139 -12.34 -12.40 -7.34
C HIS A 139 -13.02 -11.95 -8.65
N GLU A 140 -13.97 -11.01 -8.63
CA GLU A 140 -14.70 -10.60 -9.84
C GLU A 140 -14.23 -9.27 -10.45
N ILE A 141 -13.42 -8.48 -9.75
CA ILE A 141 -12.94 -7.22 -10.31
C ILE A 141 -11.76 -7.51 -11.22
N ASP A 142 -11.98 -7.29 -12.51
CA ASP A 142 -10.92 -7.32 -13.52
C ASP A 142 -9.83 -6.28 -13.20
N HIS A 143 -8.57 -6.64 -13.50
CA HIS A 143 -7.40 -5.83 -13.21
C HIS A 143 -7.51 -4.41 -13.80
N ASP A 144 -8.01 -4.29 -15.03
CA ASP A 144 -8.11 -2.98 -15.69
C ASP A 144 -9.23 -2.14 -15.10
N SER A 145 -10.33 -2.78 -14.71
CA SER A 145 -11.41 -2.14 -13.94
C SER A 145 -10.92 -1.63 -12.59
N ALA A 146 -10.05 -2.38 -11.91
CA ALA A 146 -9.43 -1.93 -10.66
C ALA A 146 -8.55 -0.69 -10.88
N ILE A 147 -7.71 -0.69 -11.93
CA ILE A 147 -6.88 0.47 -12.29
C ILE A 147 -7.75 1.69 -12.59
N GLN A 148 -8.82 1.54 -13.38
CA GLN A 148 -9.73 2.64 -13.69
C GLN A 148 -10.37 3.22 -12.43
N GLY A 149 -10.78 2.37 -11.49
CA GLY A 149 -11.30 2.81 -10.19
C GLY A 149 -10.27 3.64 -9.39
N VAL A 150 -9.01 3.21 -9.36
CA VAL A 150 -7.93 3.95 -8.68
C VAL A 150 -7.69 5.30 -9.36
N GLN A 151 -7.68 5.32 -10.70
CA GLN A 151 -7.53 6.56 -11.48
C GLN A 151 -8.68 7.53 -11.22
N ALA A 152 -9.92 7.06 -11.26
CA ALA A 152 -11.10 7.89 -10.98
C ALA A 152 -11.01 8.50 -9.57
N ARG A 153 -10.67 7.67 -8.58
CA ARG A 153 -10.48 8.11 -7.19
C ARG A 153 -9.38 9.17 -7.06
N TYR A 154 -8.24 8.97 -7.74
CA TYR A 154 -7.12 9.91 -7.77
C TYR A 154 -7.49 11.22 -8.45
N TYR A 155 -8.14 11.18 -9.62
CA TYR A 155 -8.51 12.38 -10.36
C TYR A 155 -9.54 13.23 -9.60
N GLN A 156 -10.47 12.58 -8.90
CA GLN A 156 -11.40 13.28 -8.02
C GLN A 156 -10.66 14.06 -6.93
N ASP A 157 -9.71 13.44 -6.21
CA ASP A 157 -8.93 14.14 -5.19
C ASP A 157 -7.99 15.19 -5.80
N TYR A 158 -7.37 14.89 -6.94
CA TYR A 158 -6.54 15.85 -7.66
C TYR A 158 -7.33 17.13 -7.95
N VAL A 159 -8.51 17.01 -8.55
CA VAL A 159 -9.37 18.16 -8.84
C VAL A 159 -9.78 18.88 -7.56
N ASN A 160 -10.13 18.14 -6.50
CA ASN A 160 -10.54 18.74 -5.23
C ASN A 160 -9.42 19.54 -4.56
N GLU A 161 -8.19 19.04 -4.56
CA GLU A 161 -7.01 19.71 -3.98
C GLU A 161 -6.71 21.02 -4.70
N TRP A 162 -6.77 21.01 -6.04
CA TRP A 162 -6.57 22.23 -6.84
C TRP A 162 -7.73 23.21 -6.72
N LYS A 163 -8.98 22.74 -6.67
CA LYS A 163 -10.13 23.61 -6.40
C LYS A 163 -10.01 24.28 -5.03
N THR A 164 -9.67 23.52 -3.99
CA THR A 164 -9.45 24.05 -2.63
C THR A 164 -8.30 25.06 -2.55
N LEU A 165 -7.38 25.05 -3.51
CA LEU A 165 -6.32 26.05 -3.61
C LEU A 165 -6.84 27.38 -4.16
N ILE A 166 -7.73 27.33 -5.14
CA ILE A 166 -8.22 28.49 -5.91
C ILE A 166 -9.45 29.12 -5.27
N GLU A 167 -10.36 28.29 -4.74
CA GLU A 167 -11.57 28.66 -4.02
C GLU A 167 -11.29 28.90 -2.52
#